data_AF-A0A960H5B6-F1
#
_entry.id   AF-A0A960H5B6-F1
#
_cell.length_a   1.000
_cell.length_b   1.000
_cell.length_c   1.000
_cell.angle_alpha   90.00
_cell.angle_beta   90.00
_cell.angle_gamma   90.00
#
_symmetry.space_group_name_H-M   'P 1'
#
loop_
_entity.id
_entity.type
_entity.pdbx_description
1 polymer ?
#
loop_
_entity_poly.entity_id
_entity_poly.type
_entity_poly.pdbx_seq_one_letter_code
_entity_poly.pdbx_strand_id
1 'polypeptide(L)'
;QWRLSPKAMRQLGQAALRDVAQQLSGRHGERATRRAGAAGELTGATRPWAFGDTEPWNVTRTLTNTVLRRAGTGDPDGPLRIAVEDVEVSETETRTQAAVALLVDTSFSMVMENRWLPMKRTALALHHLVSTRFRSDALQIIAFGRYARTVTAAELTGLEGVYEQGTNLHHALALAARHLRRHPNAQPVVLVVTDGEPTAHLEDYTGNGGGSSVFFDYPPHPRTIAH
;
A
#
# COMPACT_ATOMS: atom_id res chain seq x y z
N GLN A 1 -10.99 8.24 -31.48
CA GLN A 1 -10.24 8.53 -30.24
C GLN A 1 -10.73 7.57 -29.16
N TRP A 2 -9.94 6.56 -28.78
CA TRP A 2 -10.35 5.54 -27.81
C TRP A 2 -10.29 6.13 -26.40
N ARG A 3 -11.45 6.34 -25.75
CA ARG A 3 -11.54 6.81 -24.37
C ARG A 3 -11.85 5.61 -23.47
N LEU A 4 -10.97 5.34 -22.51
CA LEU A 4 -11.22 4.32 -21.48
C LEU A 4 -12.47 4.71 -20.69
N SER A 5 -13.46 3.81 -20.67
CA SER A 5 -14.66 4.03 -19.88
C SER A 5 -14.33 3.98 -18.38
N PRO A 6 -15.12 4.62 -17.51
CA PRO A 6 -14.94 4.50 -16.06
C PRO A 6 -14.94 3.04 -15.56
N LYS A 7 -15.64 2.14 -16.26
CA LYS A 7 -15.63 0.70 -15.97
C LYS A 7 -14.30 0.06 -16.35
N ALA A 8 -13.76 0.38 -17.53
CA ALA A 8 -12.46 -0.10 -17.98
C ALA A 8 -11.32 0.42 -17.08
N MET A 9 -11.41 1.66 -16.60
CA MET A 9 -10.45 2.23 -15.66
C MET A 9 -10.50 1.55 -14.30
N ARG A 10 -11.69 1.26 -13.75
CA ARG A 10 -11.82 0.46 -12.53
C ARG A 10 -11.25 -0.94 -12.70
N GLN A 11 -11.46 -1.56 -13.87
CA GLN A 11 -10.90 -2.87 -14.17
C GLN A 11 -9.38 -2.82 -14.29
N LEU A 12 -8.81 -1.78 -14.91
CA LEU A 12 -7.37 -1.54 -14.96
C LEU A 12 -6.77 -1.30 -13.56
N GLY A 13 -7.41 -0.46 -12.74
CA GLY A 13 -6.99 -0.25 -11.34
C GLY A 13 -7.07 -1.54 -10.53
N GLN A 14 -8.15 -2.31 -10.66
CA GLN A 14 -8.26 -3.62 -10.03
C GLN A 14 -7.25 -4.63 -10.58
N ALA A 15 -6.94 -4.60 -11.87
CA ALA A 15 -5.96 -5.48 -12.49
C ALA A 15 -4.54 -5.12 -12.04
N ALA A 16 -4.16 -3.84 -12.04
CA ALA A 16 -2.88 -3.37 -11.55
C ALA A 16 -2.69 -3.65 -10.05
N LEU A 17 -3.72 -3.40 -9.23
CA LEU A 17 -3.68 -3.75 -7.81
C LEU A 17 -3.64 -5.27 -7.58
N ARG A 18 -4.37 -6.06 -8.39
CA ARG A 18 -4.28 -7.53 -8.35
C ARG A 18 -2.93 -8.04 -8.82
N ASP A 19 -2.33 -7.42 -9.82
CA ASP A 19 -1.03 -7.81 -10.35
C ASP A 19 0.08 -7.49 -9.34
N VAL A 20 0.01 -6.34 -8.67
CA VAL A 20 0.84 -6.04 -7.49
C VAL A 20 0.60 -7.08 -6.39
N ALA A 21 -0.66 -7.42 -6.07
CA ALA A 21 -1.01 -8.47 -5.11
C ALA A 21 -0.57 -9.89 -5.52
N GLN A 22 -0.47 -10.18 -6.83
CA GLN A 22 0.00 -11.46 -7.35
C GLN A 22 1.53 -11.52 -7.42
N GLN A 23 2.22 -10.43 -7.77
CA GLN A 23 3.68 -10.32 -7.65
C GLN A 23 4.13 -10.43 -6.18
N LEU A 24 3.28 -10.01 -5.23
CA LEU A 24 3.43 -10.27 -3.80
C LEU A 24 3.34 -11.75 -3.42
N SER A 25 2.61 -12.58 -4.19
CA SER A 25 2.51 -14.04 -4.03
C SER A 25 3.57 -14.80 -4.86
N GLY A 26 4.12 -14.16 -5.89
CA GLY A 26 5.02 -14.78 -6.87
C GLY A 26 6.49 -14.88 -6.47
N ARG A 27 6.91 -14.33 -5.32
CA ARG A 27 8.25 -14.60 -4.76
C ARG A 27 8.34 -15.95 -4.03
N HIS A 28 7.29 -16.77 -4.09
CA HIS A 28 7.25 -18.15 -3.60
C HIS A 28 7.83 -19.17 -4.59
N GLY A 29 8.91 -18.81 -5.29
CA GLY A 29 9.80 -19.78 -5.93
C GLY A 29 10.79 -20.31 -4.91
N GLU A 30 10.60 -21.55 -4.45
CA GLU A 30 11.54 -22.33 -3.61
C GLU A 30 11.82 -21.82 -2.18
N ARG A 31 10.76 -21.47 -1.46
CA ARG A 31 10.61 -21.80 -0.03
C ARG A 31 9.23 -21.35 0.41
N ALA A 32 8.33 -22.32 0.59
CA ALA A 32 7.10 -22.11 1.34
C ALA A 32 7.44 -21.30 2.60
N THR A 33 6.79 -20.14 2.74
CA THR A 33 7.00 -19.15 3.78
C THR A 33 6.74 -19.72 5.17
N ARG A 34 7.74 -20.42 5.72
CA ARG A 34 7.87 -20.84 7.13
C ARG A 34 8.29 -19.67 8.04
N ARG A 35 7.85 -18.44 7.75
CA ARG A 35 8.35 -17.23 8.42
C ARG A 35 7.30 -16.16 8.67
N ALA A 36 6.05 -16.56 8.88
CA ALA A 36 5.25 -15.80 9.82
C ALA A 36 5.70 -16.27 11.21
N GLY A 37 6.84 -15.72 11.69
CA GLY A 37 7.26 -15.94 13.07
C GLY A 37 6.30 -15.24 14.04
N ALA A 38 6.70 -15.04 15.29
CA ALA A 38 5.93 -14.33 16.31
C ALA A 38 5.46 -12.88 15.96
N ALA A 39 5.77 -12.37 14.77
CA ALA A 39 5.47 -11.00 14.31
C ALA A 39 4.29 -10.90 13.31
N GLY A 40 3.64 -11.99 12.92
CA GLY A 40 2.44 -11.96 12.06
C GLY A 40 1.14 -11.72 12.83
N GLU A 41 0.05 -11.36 12.13
CA GLU A 41 -1.28 -11.29 12.76
C GLU A 41 -1.85 -12.70 12.96
N LEU A 42 -2.49 -12.96 14.11
CA LEU A 42 -3.11 -14.26 14.41
C LEU A 42 -4.30 -14.49 13.46
N THR A 43 -4.30 -15.61 12.74
CA THR A 43 -5.41 -15.97 11.84
C THR A 43 -6.62 -16.53 12.60
N GLY A 44 -6.44 -16.89 13.88
CA GLY A 44 -7.41 -17.61 14.70
C GLY A 44 -7.40 -19.12 14.46
N ALA A 45 -6.68 -19.61 13.44
CA ALA A 45 -6.43 -21.02 13.25
C ALA A 45 -5.28 -21.50 14.16
N THR A 46 -5.28 -22.80 14.44
CA THR A 46 -4.23 -23.44 15.23
C THR A 46 -3.75 -24.69 14.51
N ARG A 47 -2.50 -25.05 14.75
CA ARG A 47 -1.89 -26.27 14.22
C ARG A 47 -0.99 -26.90 15.28
N PRO A 48 -0.76 -28.23 15.22
CA PRO A 48 0.21 -28.89 16.08
C PRO A 48 1.60 -28.25 15.94
N TRP A 49 2.29 -28.07 17.06
CA TRP A 49 3.66 -27.61 17.08
C TRP A 49 4.59 -28.67 16.48
N ALA A 50 5.53 -28.21 15.65
CA ALA A 50 6.59 -29.00 15.07
C ALA A 50 7.96 -28.40 15.40
N PHE A 51 9.00 -29.24 15.37
CA PHE A 51 10.35 -28.80 15.65
C PHE A 51 10.77 -27.66 14.70
N GLY A 52 11.18 -26.53 15.28
CA GLY A 52 11.59 -25.33 14.54
C GLY A 52 10.53 -24.24 14.44
N ASP A 53 9.30 -24.49 14.92
CA ASP A 53 8.26 -23.46 14.99
C ASP A 53 8.61 -22.36 16.00
N THR A 54 8.32 -21.12 15.63
CA THR A 54 8.58 -19.90 16.43
C THR A 54 7.31 -19.12 16.77
N GLU A 55 6.17 -19.63 16.30
CA GLU A 55 4.84 -19.09 16.51
C GLU A 55 4.40 -19.22 17.98
N PRO A 56 3.59 -18.28 18.49
CA PRO A 56 3.14 -18.32 19.88
C PRO A 56 2.23 -19.52 20.14
N TRP A 57 2.41 -20.17 21.29
CA TRP A 57 1.54 -21.26 21.73
C TRP A 57 0.10 -20.78 21.89
N ASN A 58 -0.85 -21.54 21.38
CA ASN A 58 -2.25 -21.40 21.73
C ASN A 58 -2.49 -22.10 23.08
N VAL A 59 -2.39 -21.33 24.17
CA VAL A 59 -2.51 -21.86 25.54
C VAL A 59 -3.85 -22.57 25.75
N THR A 60 -4.94 -21.97 25.28
CA THR A 60 -6.29 -22.56 25.43
C THR A 60 -6.37 -23.93 24.76
N ARG A 61 -5.96 -24.02 23.50
CA ARG A 61 -6.00 -25.27 22.73
C ARG A 61 -5.05 -26.32 23.30
N THR A 62 -3.85 -25.90 23.71
CA THR A 62 -2.86 -26.77 24.35
C THR A 62 -3.39 -27.38 25.65
N LEU A 63 -4.01 -26.55 26.50
CA LEU A 63 -4.63 -27.03 27.74
C LEU A 63 -5.83 -27.95 27.45
N THR A 64 -6.68 -27.62 26.48
CA THR A 64 -7.78 -28.49 26.06
C THR A 64 -7.27 -29.86 25.61
N ASN A 65 -6.24 -29.92 24.76
CA ASN A 65 -5.64 -31.17 24.29
C ASN A 65 -5.06 -31.97 25.47
N THR A 66 -4.34 -31.29 26.38
CA THR A 66 -3.77 -31.89 27.59
C THR A 66 -4.86 -32.55 28.46
N VAL A 67 -5.98 -31.87 28.68
CA VAL A 67 -7.10 -32.38 29.48
C VAL A 67 -7.80 -33.56 28.79
N LEU A 68 -8.04 -33.45 27.48
CA LEU A 68 -8.67 -34.53 26.70
C LEU A 68 -7.82 -35.80 26.68
N ARG A 69 -6.50 -35.67 26.49
CA ARG A 69 -5.57 -36.79 26.56
C ARG A 69 -5.60 -37.46 27.93
N ARG A 70 -5.56 -36.66 28.99
CA ARG A 70 -5.62 -37.14 30.37
C ARG A 70 -6.91 -37.89 30.70
N ALA A 71 -8.05 -37.41 30.20
CA ALA A 71 -9.32 -38.11 30.37
C ALA A 71 -9.28 -39.54 29.78
N GLY A 72 -8.45 -39.77 28.76
CA GLY A 72 -8.22 -41.08 28.16
C GLY A 72 -7.27 -42.01 28.93
N THR A 73 -6.46 -41.51 29.87
CA THR A 73 -5.43 -42.29 30.59
C THR A 73 -5.86 -42.80 31.97
N GLY A 74 -7.06 -42.43 32.46
CA GLY A 74 -7.65 -43.01 33.67
C GLY A 74 -7.12 -42.50 35.02
N ASP A 75 -6.33 -41.42 35.05
CA ASP A 75 -5.83 -40.78 36.28
C ASP A 75 -6.36 -39.32 36.40
N PRO A 76 -7.52 -39.12 37.05
CA PRO A 76 -8.14 -37.80 37.19
C PRO A 76 -7.53 -36.90 38.27
N ASP A 77 -6.73 -37.43 39.22
CA ASP A 77 -6.32 -36.70 40.45
C ASP A 77 -4.84 -36.27 40.49
N GLY A 78 -3.97 -36.79 39.62
CA GLY A 78 -2.59 -36.31 39.45
C GLY A 78 -2.43 -34.85 38.93
N PRO A 79 -1.18 -34.33 38.84
CA PRO A 79 -0.90 -33.01 38.27
C PRO A 79 -1.06 -33.01 36.74
N LEU A 80 -1.52 -31.88 36.17
CA LEU A 80 -1.63 -31.71 34.71
C LEU A 80 -0.22 -31.68 34.08
N ARG A 81 0.08 -32.62 33.18
CA ARG A 81 1.37 -32.69 32.48
C ARG A 81 1.19 -32.42 30.99
N ILE A 82 1.66 -31.27 30.52
CA ILE A 82 1.66 -30.92 29.09
C ILE A 82 2.73 -31.77 28.40
N ALA A 83 2.36 -32.48 27.34
CA ALA A 83 3.32 -33.12 26.43
C ALA A 83 3.43 -32.33 25.13
N VAL A 84 4.51 -32.56 24.38
CA VAL A 84 4.77 -31.89 23.10
C VAL A 84 3.63 -32.10 22.10
N GLU A 85 3.02 -33.27 22.09
CA GLU A 85 1.85 -33.61 21.26
C GLU A 85 0.59 -32.81 21.60
N ASP A 86 0.49 -32.24 22.81
CA ASP A 86 -0.63 -31.38 23.20
C ASP A 86 -0.45 -29.95 22.67
N VAL A 87 0.79 -29.55 22.38
CA VAL A 87 1.14 -28.16 22.05
C VAL A 87 0.60 -27.81 20.67
N GLU A 88 -0.27 -26.81 20.63
CA GLU A 88 -0.66 -26.15 19.40
C GLU A 88 -0.09 -24.74 19.35
N VAL A 89 0.38 -24.34 18.18
CA VAL A 89 0.74 -22.96 17.88
C VAL A 89 -0.41 -22.26 17.19
N SER A 90 -0.53 -20.97 17.45
CA SER A 90 -1.46 -20.14 16.71
C SER A 90 -0.87 -19.84 15.34
N GLU A 91 -1.63 -20.06 14.28
CA GLU A 91 -1.19 -19.66 12.94
C GLU A 91 -1.15 -18.14 12.85
N THR A 92 -0.05 -17.63 12.29
CA THR A 92 0.08 -16.22 11.97
C THR A 92 0.13 -16.05 10.46
N GLU A 93 -0.54 -15.03 9.94
CA GLU A 93 -0.46 -14.65 8.54
C GLU A 93 0.26 -13.30 8.44
N THR A 94 1.18 -13.22 7.48
CA THR A 94 1.77 -11.94 7.12
C THR A 94 0.78 -11.23 6.21
N ARG A 95 -0.12 -10.41 6.76
CA ARG A 95 -0.87 -9.46 5.95
C ARG A 95 0.08 -8.35 5.51
N THR A 96 0.55 -8.42 4.28
CA THR A 96 1.34 -7.35 3.68
C THR A 96 0.45 -6.13 3.49
N GLN A 97 0.43 -5.22 4.46
CA GLN A 97 -0.20 -3.91 4.33
C GLN A 97 0.53 -3.12 3.23
N ALA A 98 -0.20 -2.35 2.42
CA ALA A 98 0.40 -1.44 1.45
C ALA A 98 0.38 0.01 1.94
N ALA A 99 1.37 0.79 1.50
CA ALA A 99 1.39 2.24 1.58
C ALA A 99 1.28 2.79 0.16
N VAL A 100 0.11 3.33 -0.16
CA VAL A 100 -0.28 3.79 -1.50
C VAL A 100 -0.17 5.32 -1.57
N ALA A 101 0.70 5.82 -2.43
CA ALA A 101 0.73 7.22 -2.84
C ALA A 101 0.03 7.37 -4.18
N LEU A 102 -1.12 8.06 -4.21
CA LEU A 102 -1.87 8.38 -5.43
C LEU A 102 -1.54 9.80 -5.89
N LEU A 103 -0.70 9.90 -6.92
CA LEU A 103 -0.24 11.16 -7.51
C LEU A 103 -1.19 11.54 -8.64
N VAL A 104 -1.75 12.73 -8.54
CA VAL A 104 -2.82 13.21 -9.41
C VAL A 104 -2.38 14.50 -10.08
N ASP A 105 -2.25 14.46 -11.40
CA ASP A 105 -1.87 15.62 -12.20
C ASP A 105 -3.00 16.63 -12.26
N THR A 106 -2.71 17.85 -11.79
CA THR A 106 -3.63 18.99 -11.78
C THR A 106 -3.11 20.16 -12.62
N SER A 107 -2.19 19.89 -13.54
CA SER A 107 -1.57 20.89 -14.40
C SER A 107 -2.53 21.46 -15.45
N PHE A 108 -2.12 22.55 -16.08
CA PHE A 108 -2.87 23.21 -17.14
C PHE A 108 -3.18 22.30 -18.35
N SER A 109 -2.30 21.36 -18.72
CA SER A 109 -2.55 20.42 -19.85
C SER A 109 -3.79 19.57 -19.61
N MET A 110 -4.00 19.13 -18.37
CA MET A 110 -5.19 18.36 -17.97
C MET A 110 -6.49 19.12 -18.25
N VAL A 111 -6.50 20.43 -17.99
CA VAL A 111 -7.67 21.28 -18.22
C VAL A 111 -7.84 21.52 -19.72
N MET A 112 -6.78 21.89 -20.43
CA MET A 112 -6.80 22.16 -21.87
C MET A 112 -7.26 20.95 -22.69
N GLU A 113 -6.81 19.75 -22.33
CA GLU A 113 -7.16 18.53 -23.03
C GLU A 113 -8.48 17.90 -22.57
N ASN A 114 -9.25 18.60 -21.72
CA ASN A 114 -10.49 18.11 -21.12
C ASN A 114 -10.31 16.77 -20.35
N ARG A 115 -9.10 16.52 -19.82
CA ARG A 115 -8.74 15.34 -19.03
C ARG A 115 -8.93 15.54 -17.53
N TRP A 116 -9.11 16.78 -17.07
CA TRP A 116 -9.37 17.17 -15.68
C TRP A 116 -10.51 16.38 -15.00
N LEU A 117 -11.72 16.44 -15.56
CA LEU A 117 -12.89 15.76 -14.98
C LEU A 117 -12.75 14.22 -15.03
N PRO A 118 -12.30 13.60 -16.14
CA PRO A 118 -11.94 12.18 -16.16
C PRO A 118 -10.91 11.79 -15.10
N MET A 119 -9.84 12.56 -14.93
CA MET A 119 -8.83 12.31 -13.90
C MET A 119 -9.44 12.35 -12.50
N LYS A 120 -10.24 13.37 -12.18
CA LYS A 120 -10.88 13.47 -10.85
C LYS A 120 -11.72 12.24 -10.55
N ARG A 121 -12.52 11.82 -11.52
CA ARG A 121 -13.36 10.61 -11.41
C ARG A 121 -12.49 9.36 -11.19
N THR A 122 -11.38 9.23 -11.91
CA THR A 122 -10.44 8.11 -11.75
C THR A 122 -9.80 8.12 -10.37
N ALA A 123 -9.27 9.26 -9.93
CA ALA A 123 -8.62 9.39 -8.63
C ALA A 123 -9.59 9.11 -7.47
N LEU A 124 -10.81 9.62 -7.53
CA LEU A 124 -11.84 9.34 -6.51
C LEU A 124 -12.30 7.89 -6.53
N ALA A 125 -12.41 7.27 -7.71
CA ALA A 125 -12.74 5.85 -7.83
C ALA A 125 -11.64 4.95 -7.27
N LEU A 126 -10.36 5.27 -7.54
CA LEU A 126 -9.21 4.57 -6.98
C LEU A 126 -9.14 4.75 -5.47
N HIS A 127 -9.33 5.97 -4.97
CA HIS A 127 -9.41 6.24 -3.53
C HIS A 127 -10.51 5.40 -2.88
N HIS A 128 -11.72 5.40 -3.44
CA HIS A 128 -12.82 4.60 -2.90
C HIS A 128 -12.52 3.08 -2.96
N LEU A 129 -11.94 2.59 -4.05
CA LEU A 129 -11.55 1.19 -4.19
C LEU A 129 -10.55 0.77 -3.11
N VAL A 130 -9.49 1.56 -2.91
CA VAL A 130 -8.46 1.29 -1.89
C VAL A 130 -9.06 1.37 -0.50
N SER A 131 -9.75 2.47 -0.17
CA SER A 131 -10.36 2.68 1.15
C SER A 131 -11.45 1.67 1.51
N THR A 132 -12.11 1.01 0.55
CA THR A 132 -13.15 0.01 0.83
C THR A 132 -12.64 -1.43 0.81
N ARG A 133 -11.78 -1.78 -0.15
CA ARG A 133 -11.27 -3.16 -0.29
C ARG A 133 -10.03 -3.43 0.55
N PHE A 134 -9.23 -2.41 0.81
CA PHE A 134 -7.95 -2.52 1.51
C PHE A 134 -7.92 -1.54 2.70
N ARG A 135 -8.86 -1.73 3.64
CA ARG A 135 -9.04 -0.83 4.80
C ARG A 135 -7.82 -0.71 5.72
N SER A 136 -6.93 -1.70 5.69
CA SER A 136 -5.68 -1.73 6.45
C SER A 136 -4.52 -1.00 5.76
N ASP A 137 -4.69 -0.61 4.49
CA ASP A 137 -3.64 0.06 3.72
C ASP A 137 -3.61 1.56 4.03
N ALA A 138 -2.41 2.12 4.09
CA ALA A 138 -2.23 3.56 4.17
C ALA A 138 -2.37 4.17 2.77
N LEU A 139 -3.20 5.20 2.62
CA LEU A 139 -3.41 5.88 1.35
C LEU A 139 -3.21 7.39 1.51
N GLN A 140 -2.38 7.98 0.65
CA GLN A 140 -2.20 9.43 0.56
C GLN A 140 -2.40 9.92 -0.88
N ILE A 141 -3.30 10.89 -1.06
CA ILE A 141 -3.49 11.56 -2.36
C ILE A 141 -2.57 12.79 -2.42
N ILE A 142 -1.87 12.94 -3.53
CA ILE A 142 -0.95 14.04 -3.81
C ILE A 142 -1.38 14.69 -5.12
N ALA A 143 -1.90 15.90 -5.06
CA ALA A 143 -2.18 16.70 -6.25
C ALA A 143 -0.89 17.41 -6.67
N PHE A 144 -0.55 17.40 -7.96
CA PHE A 144 0.63 18.07 -8.46
C PHE A 144 0.39 18.81 -9.79
N GLY A 145 0.86 20.05 -9.84
CA GLY A 145 1.01 20.86 -11.05
C GLY A 145 2.37 21.53 -10.98
N ARG A 146 2.43 22.87 -11.00
CA ARG A 146 3.67 23.61 -10.70
C ARG A 146 4.25 23.25 -9.33
N TYR A 147 3.37 23.07 -8.35
CA TYR A 147 3.68 22.59 -7.01
C TYR A 147 2.92 21.30 -6.72
N ALA A 148 3.44 20.46 -5.83
CA ALA A 148 2.75 19.29 -5.31
C ALA A 148 2.30 19.55 -3.86
N ARG A 149 1.13 19.03 -3.50
CA ARG A 149 0.59 19.07 -2.13
C ARG A 149 -0.25 17.84 -1.84
N THR A 150 -0.27 17.43 -0.58
CA THR A 150 -1.17 16.38 -0.11
C THR A 150 -2.59 16.92 -0.03
N VAL A 151 -3.57 16.12 -0.48
CA VAL A 151 -4.98 16.49 -0.46
C VAL A 151 -5.83 15.34 0.06
N THR A 152 -6.99 15.66 0.62
CA THR A 152 -8.04 14.71 0.93
C THR A 152 -8.91 14.46 -0.30
N ALA A 153 -9.71 13.39 -0.27
CA ALA A 153 -10.69 13.13 -1.33
C ALA A 153 -11.71 14.28 -1.45
N ALA A 154 -12.13 14.87 -0.32
CA ALA A 154 -13.03 16.02 -0.30
C ALA A 154 -12.38 17.26 -0.95
N GLU A 155 -11.15 17.58 -0.59
CA GLU A 155 -10.42 18.69 -1.24
C GLU A 155 -10.22 18.43 -2.74
N LEU A 156 -9.96 17.19 -3.15
CA LEU A 156 -9.85 16.84 -4.57
C LEU A 156 -11.17 17.05 -5.32
N THR A 157 -12.33 16.77 -4.69
CA THR A 157 -13.62 17.07 -5.31
C THR A 157 -13.81 18.56 -5.53
N GLY A 158 -13.50 19.39 -4.51
CA GLY A 158 -13.68 20.84 -4.53
C GLY A 158 -12.58 21.62 -5.24
N LEU A 159 -11.46 20.98 -5.60
CA LEU A 159 -10.37 21.62 -6.33
C LEU A 159 -10.86 22.25 -7.64
N GLU A 160 -10.54 23.50 -7.91
CA GLU A 160 -10.80 24.08 -9.23
C GLU A 160 -9.63 23.78 -10.18
N GLY A 161 -9.89 23.82 -11.48
CA GLY A 161 -8.83 23.66 -12.48
C GLY A 161 -7.84 24.82 -12.34
N VAL A 162 -6.57 24.51 -12.08
CA VAL A 162 -5.54 25.53 -11.91
C VAL A 162 -4.95 25.86 -13.28
N TYR A 163 -4.90 27.15 -13.63
CA TYR A 163 -4.33 27.64 -14.90
C TYR A 163 -2.82 27.88 -14.82
N GLU A 164 -2.13 27.26 -13.86
CA GLU A 164 -0.68 27.37 -13.73
C GLU A 164 0.02 26.27 -14.54
N GLN A 165 0.97 26.70 -15.36
CA GLN A 165 1.80 25.78 -16.15
C GLN A 165 2.87 25.12 -15.29
N GLY A 166 3.06 23.83 -15.50
CA GLY A 166 4.09 23.01 -14.85
C GLY A 166 3.54 21.67 -14.40
N THR A 167 4.34 20.63 -14.61
CA THR A 167 4.08 19.24 -14.20
C THR A 167 5.25 18.79 -13.33
N ASN A 168 5.15 19.06 -12.01
CA ASN A 168 6.22 18.85 -11.04
C ASN A 168 6.15 17.46 -10.41
N LEU A 169 6.44 16.45 -11.23
CA LEU A 169 6.46 15.06 -10.79
C LEU A 169 7.56 14.82 -9.73
N HIS A 170 8.69 15.53 -9.82
CA HIS A 170 9.75 15.48 -8.80
C HIS A 170 9.20 15.83 -7.41
N HIS A 171 8.50 16.97 -7.26
CA HIS A 171 7.91 17.34 -5.97
C HIS A 171 6.89 16.29 -5.51
N ALA A 172 6.04 15.79 -6.42
CA ALA A 172 5.05 14.77 -6.09
C ALA A 172 5.69 13.47 -5.58
N LEU A 173 6.76 13.00 -6.23
CA LEU A 173 7.53 11.83 -5.81
C LEU A 173 8.25 12.06 -4.48
N ALA A 174 8.73 13.27 -4.23
CA ALA A 174 9.32 13.64 -2.95
C ALA A 174 8.29 13.55 -1.80
N LEU A 175 7.05 14.02 -2.03
CA LEU A 175 5.94 13.85 -1.09
C LEU A 175 5.59 12.37 -0.89
N ALA A 176 5.55 11.59 -1.98
CA ALA A 176 5.29 10.16 -1.94
C ALA A 176 6.37 9.44 -1.12
N ALA A 177 7.65 9.72 -1.34
CA ALA A 177 8.75 9.16 -0.56
C ALA A 177 8.60 9.49 0.94
N ARG A 178 8.16 10.69 1.31
CA ARG A 178 7.84 11.03 2.71
C ARG A 178 6.68 10.21 3.25
N HIS A 179 5.66 9.91 2.45
CA HIS A 179 4.57 9.01 2.85
C HIS A 179 5.09 7.60 3.14
N LEU A 180 5.81 7.03 2.18
CA LEU A 180 6.31 5.66 2.23
C LEU A 180 7.27 5.46 3.40
N ARG A 181 8.16 6.43 3.68
CA ARG A 181 9.07 6.38 4.84
C ARG A 181 8.35 6.36 6.20
N ARG A 182 7.12 6.87 6.29
CA ARG A 182 6.30 6.76 7.53
C ARG A 182 5.72 5.37 7.73
N HIS A 183 5.75 4.52 6.70
CA HIS A 183 5.23 3.16 6.72
C HIS A 183 6.31 2.16 6.27
N PRO A 184 7.43 2.04 7.02
CA PRO A 184 8.59 1.24 6.59
C PRO A 184 8.31 -0.27 6.47
N ASN A 185 7.28 -0.75 7.16
CA ASN A 185 6.87 -2.16 7.15
C ASN A 185 5.78 -2.46 6.11
N ALA A 186 5.31 -1.46 5.37
CA ALA A 186 4.28 -1.62 4.35
C ALA A 186 4.89 -1.69 2.96
N GLN A 187 4.23 -2.43 2.06
CA GLN A 187 4.62 -2.49 0.64
C GLN A 187 4.41 -1.11 -0.01
N PRO A 188 5.46 -0.48 -0.58
CA PRO A 188 5.30 0.80 -1.23
C PRO A 188 4.62 0.65 -2.60
N VAL A 189 3.58 1.45 -2.83
CA VAL A 189 2.89 1.52 -4.12
C VAL A 189 2.72 2.99 -4.52
N VAL A 190 3.19 3.36 -5.71
CA VAL A 190 3.03 4.71 -6.26
C VAL A 190 2.20 4.62 -7.52
N LEU A 191 1.04 5.26 -7.52
CA LEU A 191 0.12 5.33 -8.65
C LEU A 191 0.11 6.75 -9.19
N VAL A 192 0.49 6.94 -10.45
CA VAL A 192 0.52 8.26 -11.09
C VAL A 192 -0.57 8.35 -12.14
N VAL A 193 -1.42 9.37 -12.03
CA VAL A 193 -2.45 9.73 -13.02
C VAL A 193 -2.03 11.05 -13.65
N THR A 194 -1.37 10.96 -14.81
CA THR A 194 -0.85 12.09 -15.58
C THR A 194 -1.03 11.85 -17.07
N ASP A 195 -0.78 12.89 -17.84
CA ASP A 195 -1.23 13.05 -19.20
C ASP A 195 -0.12 13.60 -20.10
N GLY A 196 0.97 14.10 -19.50
CA GLY A 196 2.12 14.70 -20.17
C GLY A 196 3.44 14.48 -19.42
N GLU A 197 4.52 14.99 -20.01
CA GLU A 197 5.87 14.88 -19.50
C GLU A 197 6.15 15.85 -18.34
N PRO A 198 7.08 15.53 -17.43
CA PRO A 198 7.45 16.43 -16.35
C PRO A 198 8.12 17.69 -16.91
N THR A 199 7.51 18.86 -16.68
CA THR A 199 7.98 20.18 -17.16
C THR A 199 8.51 21.07 -16.04
N ALA A 200 8.34 20.65 -14.78
CA ALA A 200 8.82 21.38 -13.62
C ALA A 200 9.55 20.45 -12.63
N HIS A 201 10.50 21.01 -11.89
CA HIS A 201 11.14 20.32 -10.77
C HIS A 201 11.52 21.31 -9.67
N LEU A 202 11.80 20.78 -8.48
CA LEU A 202 12.36 21.57 -7.39
C LEU A 202 13.88 21.71 -7.56
N GLU A 203 14.39 22.92 -7.51
CA GLU A 203 15.81 23.21 -7.34
C GLU A 203 16.18 23.28 -5.85
N ASP A 204 17.42 22.92 -5.53
CA ASP A 204 17.98 22.93 -4.17
C ASP A 204 17.16 22.13 -3.13
N TYR A 205 16.42 21.11 -3.59
CA TYR A 205 15.63 20.25 -2.72
C TYR A 205 16.54 19.32 -1.88
N THR A 206 16.72 19.68 -0.61
CA THR A 206 17.55 18.92 0.35
C THR A 206 16.78 17.83 1.11
N GLY A 207 15.54 17.50 0.71
CA GLY A 207 14.73 16.47 1.37
C GLY A 207 14.12 16.86 2.72
N ASN A 208 14.60 17.94 3.35
CA ASN A 208 14.21 18.41 4.68
C ASN A 208 13.33 19.68 4.67
N GLY A 209 12.82 20.09 3.51
CA GLY A 209 11.91 21.25 3.40
C GLY A 209 12.59 22.62 3.46
N GLY A 210 13.93 22.69 3.36
CA GLY A 210 14.65 23.94 3.12
C GLY A 210 14.37 24.47 1.70
N GLY A 211 14.20 25.79 1.58
CA GLY A 211 13.64 26.50 0.43
C GLY A 211 14.01 25.92 -0.92
N SER A 212 12.98 25.46 -1.65
CA SER A 212 13.13 24.94 -3.00
C SER A 212 12.40 25.87 -3.96
N SER A 213 13.13 26.52 -4.86
CA SER A 213 12.54 27.23 -6.00
C SER A 213 11.99 26.20 -6.99
N VAL A 214 10.87 26.54 -7.64
CA VAL A 214 10.36 25.72 -8.75
C VAL A 214 11.01 26.21 -10.04
N PHE A 215 11.73 25.31 -10.69
CA PHE A 215 12.16 25.48 -12.07
C PHE A 215 11.09 24.94 -13.00
N PHE A 216 10.79 25.67 -14.07
CA PHE A 216 9.84 25.29 -15.11
C PHE A 216 10.44 25.60 -16.48
N ASP A 217 10.31 24.66 -17.42
CA ASP A 217 10.73 24.84 -18.81
C ASP A 217 9.79 24.09 -19.76
N TYR A 218 9.59 24.63 -20.96
CA TYR A 218 8.86 23.97 -22.04
C TYR A 218 9.54 24.26 -23.40
N PRO A 219 10.02 23.23 -24.12
CA PRO A 219 9.96 21.78 -23.83
C PRO A 219 10.68 21.36 -22.53
N PRO A 220 10.42 20.15 -22.00
CA PRO A 220 11.04 19.70 -20.75
C PRO A 220 12.57 19.77 -20.79
N HIS A 221 13.15 20.49 -19.82
CA HIS A 221 14.60 20.55 -19.67
C HIS A 221 15.17 19.14 -19.38
N PRO A 222 16.32 18.72 -19.94
CA PRO A 222 16.89 17.39 -19.72
C PRO A 222 17.07 17.03 -18.24
N ARG A 223 17.40 18.01 -17.39
CA ARG A 223 17.49 17.81 -15.92
C ARG A 223 16.15 17.46 -15.29
N THR A 224 15.03 17.96 -15.81
CA THR A 224 13.68 17.65 -15.33
C THR A 224 13.29 16.20 -15.65
N ILE A 225 13.77 15.66 -16.78
CA ILE A 225 13.53 14.27 -17.19
C ILE A 225 14.48 13.30 -16.47
N ALA A 226 15.72 13.72 -16.19
CA ALA A 226 16.75 12.88 -15.60
C ALA A 226 16.59 12.62 -14.08
N HIS A 227 15.61 13.27 -13.42
CA HIS A 227 15.36 13.19 -11.98
C HIS A 227 14.25 12.20 -11.60
#